data_AF-A0A411WHI6-F1
#
_entry.id   AF-A0A411WHI6-F1
#
_cell.length_a   1.000
_cell.length_b   1.000
_cell.length_c   1.000
_cell.angle_alpha   90.00
_cell.angle_beta   90.00
_cell.angle_gamma   90.00
#
_symmetry.space_group_name_H-M   'P 1'
#
loop_
_entity.id
_entity.type
_entity.pdbx_description
1 polymer ?
#
loop_
_entity_poly.entity_id
_entity_poly.type
_entity_poly.pdbx_seq_one_letter_code
_entity_poly.pdbx_strand_id
1 'polypeptide(L)'
;MGLQASIDIQFSQDLSPKDIVIKLINSGWKIDFEGCVTFIMPTDIDDYDWKTLKYSDFKLEEFINFHSDENNLGIVLVSSNNIGGEFLIYSGWMSFSLSINRVYLSSDTKIVDFSFYLEKLRPFTKMIKVSSIQCELTY
;
A
#
# COMPACT_ATOMS: atom_id res chain seq x y z
N MET A 1 0.16 -21.90 -7.10
CA MET A 1 1.21 -20.98 -6.59
C MET A 1 1.54 -20.06 -7.74
N GLY A 2 1.40 -18.76 -7.52
CA GLY A 2 1.54 -17.73 -8.55
C GLY A 2 2.55 -16.69 -8.09
N LEU A 3 3.12 -15.96 -9.05
CA LEU A 3 4.09 -14.90 -8.80
C LEU A 3 3.56 -13.90 -7.75
N GLN A 4 4.25 -13.83 -6.62
CA GLN A 4 4.06 -12.82 -5.56
C GLN A 4 5.25 -11.88 -5.56
N ALA A 5 4.98 -10.58 -5.45
CA ALA A 5 6.03 -9.57 -5.37
C ALA A 5 5.64 -8.52 -4.35
N SER A 6 6.56 -8.17 -3.44
CA SER A 6 6.32 -7.18 -2.39
C SER A 6 7.50 -6.23 -2.22
N ILE A 7 7.20 -5.06 -1.67
CA ILE A 7 8.17 -4.10 -1.17
C ILE A 7 7.84 -3.86 0.30
N ASP A 8 8.74 -4.29 1.17
CA ASP A 8 8.62 -4.09 2.61
C ASP A 8 9.51 -2.94 3.04
N ILE A 9 8.94 -1.98 3.78
CA ILE A 9 9.64 -0.79 4.25
C ILE A 9 9.55 -0.75 5.76
N GLN A 10 10.70 -0.74 6.43
CA GLN A 10 10.75 -0.49 7.87
C GLN A 10 11.07 0.98 8.15
N PHE A 11 10.48 1.50 9.22
CA PHE A 11 10.65 2.88 9.64
C PHE A 11 11.60 2.97 10.84
N SER A 12 12.41 4.04 10.89
CA SER A 12 13.30 4.35 12.02
C SER A 12 12.62 5.27 13.06
N GLN A 13 11.29 5.38 13.00
CA GLN A 13 10.48 6.25 13.84
C GLN A 13 9.07 5.65 13.96
N ASP A 14 8.40 5.90 15.08
CA ASP A 14 7.00 5.50 15.24
C ASP A 14 6.12 6.42 14.40
N LEU A 15 5.31 5.81 13.54
CA LEU A 15 4.33 6.50 12.70
C LEU A 15 2.99 5.81 12.85
N SER A 16 1.94 6.55 13.15
CA SER A 16 0.61 5.93 13.13
C SER A 16 0.30 5.41 11.72
N PRO A 17 -0.37 4.25 11.57
CA PRO A 17 -0.79 3.74 10.28
C PRO A 17 -1.64 4.75 9.48
N LYS A 18 -2.43 5.57 10.19
CA LYS A 18 -3.19 6.68 9.62
C LYS A 18 -2.30 7.73 8.96
N ASP A 19 -1.26 8.17 9.65
CA ASP A 19 -0.33 9.17 9.12
C ASP A 19 0.38 8.65 7.87
N ILE A 20 0.69 7.36 7.83
CA ILE A 20 1.31 6.72 6.66
C ILE A 20 0.36 6.76 5.46
N VAL A 21 -0.91 6.39 5.63
CA VAL A 21 -1.93 6.47 4.56
C VAL A 21 -2.08 7.90 4.05
N ILE A 22 -2.20 8.88 4.95
CA ILE A 22 -2.34 10.29 4.59
C ILE A 22 -1.11 10.76 3.80
N LYS A 23 0.10 10.40 4.25
CA LYS A 23 1.35 10.74 3.53
C LYS A 23 1.44 10.06 2.17
N LEU A 24 1.00 8.80 2.04
CA LEU A 24 0.94 8.11 0.75
C LEU A 24 -0.01 8.84 -0.21
N ILE A 25 -1.21 9.19 0.23
CA ILE A 25 -2.17 9.93 -0.59
C ILE A 25 -1.62 11.31 -1.00
N ASN A 26 -1.03 12.04 -0.05
CA ASN A 26 -0.38 13.33 -0.31
C ASN A 26 0.83 13.22 -1.25
N SER A 27 1.43 12.04 -1.36
CA SER A 27 2.53 11.75 -2.29
C SER A 27 2.07 11.37 -3.70
N GLY A 28 0.75 11.35 -3.95
CA GLY A 28 0.16 11.14 -5.27
C GLY A 28 -0.47 9.76 -5.48
N TRP A 29 -0.57 8.94 -4.43
CA TRP A 29 -1.33 7.68 -4.47
C TRP A 29 -2.83 7.94 -4.35
N LYS A 30 -3.63 7.07 -4.98
CA LYS A 30 -5.08 7.15 -5.02
C LYS A 30 -5.69 5.89 -4.43
N ILE A 31 -6.76 6.05 -3.67
CA ILE A 31 -7.58 4.95 -3.13
C ILE A 31 -8.59 4.41 -4.16
N ASP A 32 -8.87 5.18 -5.20
CA ASP A 32 -9.80 4.82 -6.27
C ASP A 32 -9.08 3.96 -7.30
N PHE A 33 -9.52 2.71 -7.40
CA PHE A 33 -9.19 1.81 -8.50
C PHE A 33 -10.48 1.36 -9.19
N GLU A 34 -10.66 1.80 -10.43
CA GLU A 34 -11.82 1.48 -11.28
C GLU A 34 -13.19 1.84 -10.65
N GLY A 35 -13.25 2.92 -9.86
CA GLY A 35 -14.47 3.38 -9.19
C GLY A 35 -14.75 2.68 -7.86
N CYS A 36 -13.79 1.91 -7.35
CA CYS A 36 -13.89 1.12 -6.12
C CYS A 36 -12.74 1.42 -5.17
N VAL A 37 -13.00 1.24 -3.87
CA VAL A 37 -12.00 1.28 -2.80
C VAL A 37 -11.99 -0.08 -2.13
N THR A 38 -10.80 -0.66 -1.98
CA THR A 38 -10.61 -1.96 -1.32
C THR A 38 -9.75 -1.78 -0.08
N PHE A 39 -10.20 -2.30 1.06
CA PHE A 39 -9.59 -2.06 2.37
C PHE A 39 -9.93 -3.16 3.37
N ILE A 40 -9.23 -3.20 4.49
CA ILE A 40 -9.50 -4.09 5.62
C ILE A 40 -10.20 -3.28 6.73
N MET A 41 -11.21 -3.87 7.37
CA MET A 41 -11.89 -3.23 8.48
C MET A 41 -10.99 -3.26 9.73
N PRO A 42 -10.96 -2.21 10.56
CA PRO A 42 -10.13 -2.22 11.78
C PRO A 42 -10.59 -3.22 12.83
N THR A 43 -11.81 -3.76 12.70
CA THR A 43 -12.32 -4.85 13.55
C THR A 43 -11.75 -6.21 13.17
N ASP A 44 -11.11 -6.30 12.01
CA ASP A 44 -10.51 -7.51 11.48
C ASP A 44 -8.98 -7.39 11.61
N ILE A 45 -8.47 -7.97 12.70
CA ILE A 45 -7.07 -7.85 13.10
C ILE A 45 -6.24 -9.03 12.55
N ASP A 46 -6.88 -10.17 12.27
CA ASP A 46 -6.18 -11.45 12.02
C ASP A 46 -6.58 -12.13 10.70
N ASP A 47 -7.79 -11.91 10.17
CA ASP A 47 -8.30 -12.67 9.01
C ASP A 47 -7.99 -11.98 7.66
N TYR A 48 -7.63 -10.70 7.68
CA TYR A 48 -7.33 -9.89 6.48
C TYR A 48 -8.43 -9.98 5.40
N ASP A 49 -9.69 -9.96 5.81
CA ASP A 49 -10.86 -9.95 4.94
C ASP A 49 -10.99 -8.59 4.22
N TRP A 50 -10.40 -8.51 3.03
CA TRP A 50 -10.52 -7.37 2.14
C TRP A 50 -11.98 -7.13 1.73
N LYS A 51 -12.46 -5.91 1.99
CA LYS A 51 -13.77 -5.43 1.58
C LYS A 51 -13.62 -4.43 0.45
N THR A 52 -14.56 -4.47 -0.49
CA THR A 52 -14.62 -3.53 -1.61
C THR A 52 -15.93 -2.73 -1.54
N LEU A 53 -15.82 -1.42 -1.60
CA LEU A 53 -16.94 -0.49 -1.70
C LEU A 53 -16.80 0.37 -2.96
N LYS A 54 -17.90 0.95 -3.43
CA LYS A 54 -17.83 1.98 -4.46
C LYS A 54 -17.16 3.21 -3.89
N TYR A 55 -16.33 3.87 -4.69
CA TYR A 55 -15.65 5.10 -4.29
C TYR A 55 -16.61 6.20 -3.87
N SER A 56 -17.78 6.30 -4.51
CA SER A 56 -18.85 7.25 -4.14
C SER A 56 -19.38 7.08 -2.72
N ASP A 57 -19.29 5.86 -2.20
CA ASP A 57 -19.87 5.47 -0.91
C ASP A 57 -18.79 5.41 0.18
N PHE A 58 -17.52 5.53 -0.20
CA PHE A 58 -16.39 5.46 0.71
C PHE A 58 -16.01 6.85 1.22
N LYS A 59 -15.94 6.99 2.54
CA LYS A 59 -15.51 8.21 3.22
C LYS A 59 -14.17 7.98 3.90
N LEU A 60 -13.10 8.50 3.28
CA LEU A 60 -11.73 8.33 3.78
C LEU A 60 -11.55 8.83 5.21
N GLU A 61 -12.11 10.00 5.54
CA GLU A 61 -11.98 10.56 6.90
C GLU A 61 -12.66 9.68 7.95
N GLU A 62 -13.85 9.15 7.67
CA GLU A 62 -14.54 8.23 8.57
C GLU A 62 -13.74 6.92 8.71
N PHE A 63 -13.21 6.39 7.61
CA PHE A 63 -12.35 5.21 7.61
C PHE A 63 -11.09 5.41 8.47
N ILE A 64 -10.36 6.50 8.27
CA ILE A 64 -9.15 6.83 9.03
C ILE A 64 -9.48 7.04 10.51
N ASN A 65 -10.55 7.77 10.84
CA ASN A 65 -10.93 8.05 12.22
C ASN A 65 -11.43 6.82 12.97
N PHE A 66 -11.96 5.82 12.26
CA PHE A 66 -12.43 4.57 12.86
C PHE A 66 -11.29 3.62 13.23
N HIS A 67 -10.09 3.79 12.66
CA HIS A 67 -8.90 3.08 13.10
C HIS A 67 -8.39 3.69 14.42
N SER A 68 -7.81 2.89 15.31
CA SER A 68 -6.98 3.44 16.39
C SER A 68 -5.60 3.80 15.83
N ASP A 69 -4.79 4.56 16.58
CA ASP A 69 -3.41 4.87 16.15
C ASP A 69 -2.47 3.65 16.23
N GLU A 70 -2.90 2.58 16.91
CA GLU A 70 -2.15 1.33 17.10
C GLU A 70 -2.66 0.21 16.18
N ASN A 71 -3.83 0.36 15.57
CA ASN A 71 -4.42 -0.68 14.72
C ASN A 71 -3.76 -0.69 13.34
N ASN A 72 -3.45 -1.89 12.86
CA ASN A 72 -2.97 -2.11 11.51
C ASN A 72 -4.03 -1.63 10.50
N LEU A 73 -3.58 -1.17 9.34
CA LEU A 73 -4.45 -0.65 8.30
C LEU A 73 -4.11 -1.32 6.97
N GLY A 74 -5.11 -1.98 6.38
CA GLY A 74 -5.05 -2.53 5.03
C GLY A 74 -5.81 -1.66 4.04
N ILE A 75 -5.16 -1.20 2.98
CA ILE A 75 -5.81 -0.42 1.92
C ILE A 75 -5.14 -0.66 0.56
N VAL A 76 -5.94 -0.72 -0.50
CA VAL A 76 -5.43 -0.76 -1.87
C VAL A 76 -5.18 0.66 -2.34
N LEU A 77 -3.97 0.91 -2.83
CA LEU A 77 -3.59 2.19 -3.42
C LEU A 77 -3.00 1.98 -4.81
N VAL A 78 -3.30 2.91 -5.71
CA VAL A 78 -2.77 2.94 -7.07
C VAL A 78 -2.16 4.30 -7.42
N SER A 79 -1.15 4.28 -8.27
CA SER A 79 -0.60 5.48 -8.89
C SER A 79 -1.51 6.01 -10.01
N SER A 80 -1.16 7.16 -10.59
CA SER A 80 -1.90 7.79 -11.70
C SER A 80 -2.19 6.88 -12.90
N ASN A 81 -1.37 5.85 -13.11
CA ASN A 81 -1.46 4.93 -14.24
C ASN A 81 -2.16 3.62 -13.86
N ASN A 82 -2.90 3.60 -12.75
CA ASN A 82 -3.56 2.43 -12.19
C ASN A 82 -2.58 1.28 -11.86
N ILE A 83 -1.32 1.60 -11.57
CA ILE A 83 -0.30 0.64 -11.11
C ILE A 83 -0.19 0.75 -9.60
N GLY A 84 -0.26 -0.37 -8.88
CA GLY A 84 -0.24 -0.35 -7.42
C GLY A 84 -0.52 -1.72 -6.83
N GLY A 85 -1.32 -1.75 -5.77
CA GLY A 85 -1.68 -2.97 -5.08
C GLY A 85 -2.07 -2.75 -3.63
N GLU A 86 -1.92 -3.80 -2.84
CA GLU A 86 -2.33 -3.85 -1.44
C GLU A 86 -1.23 -3.28 -0.53
N PHE A 87 -1.61 -2.38 0.36
CA PHE A 87 -0.76 -1.85 1.41
C PHE A 87 -1.24 -2.38 2.74
N LEU A 88 -0.36 -3.06 3.47
CA LEU A 88 -0.55 -3.42 4.86
C LEU A 88 0.37 -2.55 5.70
N ILE A 89 -0.21 -1.75 6.59
CA ILE A 89 0.48 -0.66 7.27
C ILE A 89 0.40 -0.89 8.78
N TYR A 90 1.56 -0.84 9.42
CA TYR A 90 1.77 -1.02 10.85
C TYR A 90 2.57 0.18 11.38
N SER A 91 2.63 0.35 12.71
CA SER A 91 3.28 1.53 13.32
C SER A 91 4.77 1.67 12.99
N GLY A 92 5.47 0.53 12.80
CA GLY A 92 6.92 0.49 12.54
C GLY A 92 7.32 0.01 11.14
N TRP A 93 6.37 -0.48 10.34
CA TRP A 93 6.67 -1.02 9.01
C TRP A 93 5.44 -1.03 8.11
N MET A 94 5.66 -1.16 6.80
CA MET A 94 4.60 -1.41 5.83
C MET A 94 5.02 -2.47 4.83
N SER A 95 4.05 -3.25 4.36
CA SER A 95 4.18 -4.14 3.22
C SER A 95 3.38 -3.59 2.06
N PHE A 96 4.01 -3.49 0.89
CA PHE A 96 3.35 -3.16 -0.36
C PHE A 96 3.40 -4.37 -1.29
N SER A 97 2.28 -5.09 -1.37
CA SER A 97 2.09 -6.19 -2.32
C SER A 97 1.74 -5.62 -3.69
N LEU A 98 2.57 -5.92 -4.68
CA LEU A 98 2.45 -5.41 -6.04
C LEU A 98 1.37 -6.20 -6.79
N SER A 99 0.09 -6.05 -6.44
CA SER A 99 -0.99 -6.89 -6.97
C SER A 99 -1.71 -6.33 -8.20
N ILE A 100 -1.56 -5.04 -8.52
CA ILE A 100 -2.32 -4.37 -9.59
C ILE A 100 -1.42 -3.85 -10.71
N ASN A 101 -1.73 -4.22 -11.95
CA ASN A 101 -1.07 -3.80 -13.20
C ASN A 101 0.47 -3.81 -13.09
N ARG A 102 1.02 -4.99 -12.78
CA ARG A 102 2.46 -5.14 -12.49
C ARG A 102 3.34 -4.67 -13.65
N VAL A 103 4.41 -3.96 -13.32
CA VAL A 103 5.46 -3.55 -14.25
C VAL A 103 6.60 -4.56 -14.18
N TYR A 104 6.98 -5.09 -15.33
CA TYR A 104 8.07 -6.04 -15.49
C TYR A 104 9.26 -5.38 -16.20
N LEU A 105 10.48 -5.84 -15.92
CA LEU A 105 11.71 -5.32 -16.55
C LEU A 105 11.67 -5.44 -18.08
N SER A 106 11.01 -6.48 -18.57
CA SER A 106 10.75 -6.68 -19.98
C SER A 106 9.46 -7.48 -20.17
N SER A 107 8.78 -7.31 -21.31
CA SER A 107 7.50 -7.96 -21.58
C SER A 107 7.58 -9.49 -21.70
N ASP A 108 8.78 -10.03 -21.92
CA ASP A 108 9.09 -11.44 -22.03
C ASP A 108 9.58 -12.07 -20.72
N THR A 109 9.82 -11.28 -19.67
CA THR A 109 10.24 -11.78 -18.36
C THR A 109 9.12 -11.68 -17.33
N LYS A 110 9.12 -12.61 -16.38
CA LYS A 110 8.27 -12.55 -15.18
C LYS A 110 8.99 -11.88 -14.00
N ILE A 111 9.95 -10.99 -14.29
CA ILE A 111 10.76 -10.30 -13.28
C ILE A 111 10.19 -8.89 -13.12
N VAL A 112 9.74 -8.58 -11.91
CA VAL A 112 9.13 -7.29 -11.58
C VAL A 112 10.19 -6.18 -11.57
N ASP A 113 9.85 -5.03 -12.14
CA ASP A 113 10.71 -3.84 -12.10
C ASP A 113 10.49 -3.07 -10.80
N PHE A 114 11.18 -3.49 -9.73
CA PHE A 114 11.12 -2.81 -8.43
C PHE A 114 11.60 -1.34 -8.50
N SER A 115 12.48 -0.99 -9.44
CA SER A 115 12.99 0.37 -9.57
C SER A 115 11.87 1.35 -9.89
N PHE A 116 10.94 0.96 -10.76
CA PHE A 116 9.74 1.74 -11.07
C PHE A 116 8.93 2.07 -9.80
N TYR A 117 8.68 1.07 -8.96
CA TYR A 117 7.88 1.23 -7.74
C TYR A 117 8.61 2.06 -6.68
N LEU A 118 9.93 1.88 -6.52
CA LEU A 118 10.73 2.67 -5.58
C LEU A 118 10.75 4.14 -5.97
N GLU A 119 10.82 4.49 -7.27
CA GLU A 119 10.68 5.88 -7.72
C GLU A 119 9.28 6.45 -7.44
N LYS A 120 8.23 5.63 -7.51
CA LYS A 120 6.87 6.05 -7.12
C LYS A 120 6.72 6.27 -5.62
N LEU A 121 7.40 5.48 -4.80
CA LEU A 121 7.43 5.63 -3.35
C LEU A 121 8.36 6.75 -2.88
N ARG A 122 9.28 7.21 -3.73
CA ARG A 122 10.29 8.22 -3.40
C ARG A 122 9.74 9.51 -2.76
N PRO A 123 8.62 10.10 -3.20
CA PRO A 123 8.10 11.29 -2.55
C PRO A 123 7.62 11.00 -1.12
N PHE A 124 7.04 9.81 -0.88
CA PHE A 124 6.66 9.34 0.45
C PHE A 124 7.87 9.07 1.34
N THR A 125 8.88 8.35 0.84
CA THR A 125 10.08 8.00 1.64
C THR A 125 10.90 9.22 2.04
N LYS A 126 10.78 10.36 1.34
CA LYS A 126 11.36 11.65 1.76
C LYS A 126 10.65 12.30 2.96
N MET A 127 9.41 11.92 3.26
CA MET A 127 8.60 12.48 4.35
C MET A 127 8.75 11.70 5.67
N ILE A 128 9.52 10.62 5.66
CA ILE A 128 9.67 9.69 6.79
C ILE A 128 11.14 9.27 6.94
N LYS A 129 11.49 8.73 8.10
CA LYS A 129 12.79 8.08 8.30
C LYS A 129 12.65 6.59 8.02
N VAL A 130 13.27 6.13 6.94
CA VAL A 130 13.31 4.71 6.57
C VAL A 130 14.56 4.06 7.16
N SER A 131 14.41 2.88 7.76
CA SER A 131 15.53 2.06 8.24
C SER A 131 16.00 1.08 7.17
N SER A 132 15.06 0.41 6.51
CA SER A 132 15.35 -0.57 5.46
C SER A 132 14.22 -0.63 4.43
N ILE A 133 14.58 -1.07 3.22
CA ILE A 133 13.65 -1.42 2.15
C ILE A 133 14.08 -2.80 1.64
N GLN A 134 13.14 -3.74 1.59
CA GLN A 134 13.34 -5.08 1.06
C GLN A 134 12.38 -5.30 -0.10
N CYS A 135 12.89 -5.83 -1.21
CA CYS A 135 12.09 -6.22 -2.35
C CYS A 135 12.11 -7.75 -2.46
N GLU A 136 10.95 -8.38 -2.54
CA GLU A 136 10.83 -9.84 -2.57
C GLU A 136 10.00 -10.29 -3.77
N LEU A 137 10.39 -11.41 -4.39
CA LEU A 137 9.72 -12.04 -5.52
C LEU A 137 9.71 -13.57 -5.31
N THR A 138 8.52 -14.16 -5.24
CA THR A 138 8.31 -15.57 -4.91
C THR A 138 7.47 -16.27 -5.98
N TYR A 139 7.80 -17.52 -6.30
CA TYR A 139 7.19 -18.34 -7.37
C TYR A 139 6.47 -19.58 -6.82
#